data_AF-A0A9N7QQ61-F1
#
_entry.id   AF-A0A9N7QQ61-F1
#
_cell.length_a   1.000
_cell.length_b   1.000
_cell.length_c   1.000
_cell.angle_alpha   90.00
_cell.angle_beta   90.00
_cell.angle_gamma   90.00
#
_symmetry.space_group_name_H-M   'P 1'
#
loop_
_entity.id
_entity.type
_entity.pdbx_description
1 polymer ?
#
loop_
_entity_poly.entity_id
_entity_poly.type
_entity_poly.pdbx_seq_one_letter_code
_entity_poly.pdbx_strand_id
1 'polypeptide(L)'
;MLFGDGGGGGAGGAGGISTSSSVNNGGAGGAGGNAGGLFGSGGAGGIGGAVGTGGTVAGAGGDGGGAGWVGNAGNGGAGGDGWTNGDGGDGGDVGLFGAGGNGGNGGTGVTAGTGGTGGLLGPDGINGT
;
A
#
# COMPACT_ATOMS: atom_id res chain seq x y z
N MET A 1 4.61 8.42 -23.23
CA MET A 1 5.85 9.23 -23.14
C MET A 1 7.04 8.29 -23.21
N LEU A 2 8.21 8.69 -23.70
CA LEU A 2 9.38 7.80 -23.72
C LEU A 2 9.90 7.49 -22.30
N PHE A 3 9.81 8.50 -21.41
CA PHE A 3 10.18 8.44 -20.00
C PHE A 3 9.02 8.89 -19.11
N GLY A 4 8.99 8.41 -17.87
CA GLY A 4 8.23 9.02 -16.78
C GLY A 4 8.08 8.07 -15.60
N ASP A 5 8.43 8.53 -14.41
CA ASP A 5 8.20 7.79 -13.18
C ASP A 5 6.77 8.03 -12.67
N GLY A 6 6.23 7.02 -12.00
CA GLY A 6 4.98 7.11 -11.29
C GLY A 6 5.10 7.94 -10.01
N GLY A 7 4.12 8.80 -9.75
CA GLY A 7 4.05 9.52 -8.48
C GLY A 7 3.74 8.57 -7.32
N GLY A 8 4.25 8.85 -6.11
CA GLY A 8 3.87 8.08 -4.94
C GLY A 8 2.38 8.22 -4.59
N GLY A 9 1.82 7.17 -3.98
CA GLY A 9 0.48 7.19 -3.42
C GLY A 9 0.42 8.03 -2.14
N GLY A 10 -0.67 8.78 -1.94
CA GLY A 10 -0.89 9.52 -0.70
C GLY A 10 -1.16 8.57 0.47
N ALA A 11 -0.67 8.88 1.67
CA ALA A 11 -1.04 8.11 2.86
C ALA A 11 -2.55 8.21 3.16
N GLY A 12 -3.12 7.15 3.71
CA GLY A 12 -4.48 7.12 4.20
C GLY A 12 -4.65 7.97 5.45
N GLY A 13 -5.77 8.68 5.56
CA GLY A 13 -6.06 9.49 6.74
C GLY A 13 -6.30 8.62 7.97
N ALA A 14 -5.75 8.99 9.13
CA ALA A 14 -6.04 8.29 10.38
C ALA A 14 -7.53 8.44 10.78
N GLY A 15 -8.06 7.44 11.48
CA GLY A 15 -9.40 7.51 12.07
C GLY A 15 -9.49 8.63 13.12
N GLY A 16 -10.61 9.33 13.16
CA GLY A 16 -10.85 10.44 14.09
C GLY A 16 -11.09 10.02 15.54
N ILE A 17 -11.42 10.97 16.41
CA ILE A 17 -11.92 10.70 17.77
C ILE A 17 -13.38 11.10 17.81
N SER A 18 -14.27 10.13 18.00
CA SER A 18 -15.70 10.40 18.22
C SER A 18 -16.21 9.64 19.45
N THR A 19 -16.83 10.37 20.37
CA THR A 19 -17.49 9.81 21.56
C THR A 19 -18.96 9.45 21.32
N SER A 20 -19.49 9.77 20.13
CA SER A 20 -20.91 9.54 19.77
C SER A 20 -21.10 8.67 18.53
N SER A 21 -20.03 8.30 17.81
CA SER A 21 -20.10 7.40 16.66
C SER A 21 -18.91 6.45 16.66
N SER A 22 -19.19 5.16 16.43
CA SER A 22 -18.20 4.07 16.41
C SER A 22 -17.50 3.89 15.06
N VAL A 23 -17.54 4.89 14.17
CA VAL A 23 -16.97 4.79 12.82
C VAL A 23 -15.76 5.72 12.71
N ASN A 24 -14.75 5.45 13.52
CA ASN A 24 -13.45 6.12 13.48
C ASN A 24 -12.42 5.23 12.77
N ASN A 25 -12.78 4.72 11.61
CA ASN A 25 -11.93 3.79 10.87
C ASN A 25 -10.77 4.56 10.22
N GLY A 26 -9.64 3.88 10.05
CA GLY A 26 -8.55 4.40 9.24
C GLY A 26 -8.91 4.43 7.75
N GLY A 27 -8.48 5.47 7.04
CA GLY A 27 -8.62 5.59 5.60
C GLY A 27 -7.56 4.76 4.87
N ALA A 28 -7.91 4.20 3.71
CA ALA A 28 -6.96 3.46 2.89
C ALA A 28 -5.83 4.35 2.36
N GLY A 29 -4.64 3.78 2.20
CA GLY A 29 -3.54 4.37 1.46
C GLY A 29 -3.89 4.51 -0.02
N GLY A 30 -3.46 5.59 -0.64
CA GLY A 30 -3.59 5.80 -2.08
C GLY A 30 -2.64 4.89 -2.85
N ALA A 31 -3.08 4.41 -4.02
CA ALA A 31 -2.22 3.66 -4.91
C ALA A 31 -1.04 4.51 -5.43
N GLY A 32 0.09 3.87 -5.63
CA GLY A 32 1.21 4.42 -6.38
C GLY A 32 0.84 4.62 -7.85
N GLY A 33 1.34 5.70 -8.44
CA GLY A 33 1.18 5.99 -9.85
C GLY A 33 2.00 5.02 -10.71
N ASN A 34 1.48 4.68 -11.88
CA ASN A 34 2.23 3.90 -12.87
C ASN A 34 3.24 4.79 -13.61
N ALA A 35 4.38 4.21 -13.96
CA ALA A 35 5.32 4.84 -14.88
C ALA A 35 4.71 5.05 -16.28
N GLY A 36 5.21 6.07 -16.97
CA GLY A 36 4.81 6.41 -18.33
C GLY A 36 5.71 5.80 -19.40
N GLY A 37 5.17 4.88 -20.19
CA GLY A 37 5.75 4.42 -21.46
C GLY A 37 6.93 3.46 -21.37
N LEU A 38 8.07 3.76 -22.03
CA LEU A 38 9.14 2.75 -22.22
C LEU A 38 10.08 2.67 -21.02
N PHE A 39 10.47 3.81 -20.45
CA PHE A 39 11.37 3.89 -19.30
C PHE A 39 10.71 4.59 -18.13
N GLY A 40 10.75 3.98 -16.95
CA GLY A 40 10.30 4.62 -15.72
C GLY A 40 9.94 3.62 -14.63
N SER A 41 10.07 4.05 -13.38
CA SER A 41 9.70 3.27 -12.21
C SER A 41 8.30 3.61 -11.71
N GLY A 42 7.56 2.62 -11.23
CA GLY A 42 6.29 2.86 -10.56
C GLY A 42 6.47 3.55 -9.20
N GLY A 43 5.47 4.32 -8.80
CA GLY A 43 5.46 4.97 -7.48
C GLY A 43 5.07 3.99 -6.38
N ALA A 44 5.59 4.17 -5.16
CA ALA A 44 5.17 3.35 -4.03
C ALA A 44 3.71 3.65 -3.63
N GLY A 45 3.01 2.64 -3.12
CA GLY A 45 1.70 2.81 -2.51
C GLY A 45 1.77 3.53 -1.16
N GLY A 46 0.68 4.22 -0.81
CA GLY A 46 0.55 4.93 0.45
C GLY A 46 0.25 4.00 1.61
N ILE A 47 0.69 4.35 2.81
CA ILE A 47 0.39 3.59 4.03
C ILE A 47 -1.09 3.78 4.40
N GLY A 48 -1.76 2.72 4.85
CA GLY A 48 -3.11 2.78 5.40
C GLY A 48 -3.18 3.50 6.75
N GLY A 49 -4.24 4.26 6.97
CA GLY A 49 -4.44 5.01 8.21
C GLY A 49 -4.73 4.08 9.39
N ALA A 50 -4.21 4.41 10.57
CA ALA A 50 -4.54 3.70 11.81
C ALA A 50 -5.99 3.97 12.23
N VAL A 51 -6.55 3.06 13.03
CA VAL A 51 -7.88 3.23 13.63
C VAL A 51 -7.88 4.35 14.67
N GLY A 52 -8.96 5.13 14.73
CA GLY A 52 -9.21 6.12 15.76
C GLY A 52 -9.95 5.55 16.97
N THR A 53 -10.06 6.35 18.05
CA THR A 53 -10.70 5.90 19.30
C THR A 53 -12.15 5.49 19.06
N GLY A 54 -12.53 4.26 19.40
CA GLY A 54 -13.90 3.75 19.20
C GLY A 54 -14.20 3.28 17.77
N GLY A 55 -13.22 3.33 16.85
CA GLY A 55 -13.27 2.62 15.58
C GLY A 55 -12.75 1.18 15.74
N THR A 56 -12.98 0.36 14.71
CA THR A 56 -12.58 -1.05 14.72
C THR A 56 -11.67 -1.45 13.56
N VAL A 57 -11.76 -0.76 12.42
CA VAL A 57 -11.04 -1.16 11.20
C VAL A 57 -10.00 -0.10 10.82
N ALA A 58 -8.77 -0.54 10.58
CA ALA A 58 -7.72 0.30 10.03
C ALA A 58 -7.75 0.28 8.49
N GLY A 59 -7.12 1.27 7.87
CA GLY A 59 -7.05 1.37 6.42
C GLY A 59 -6.06 0.38 5.83
N ALA A 60 -6.38 -0.23 4.70
CA ALA A 60 -5.41 -1.00 3.92
C ALA A 60 -4.30 -0.09 3.37
N GLY A 61 -3.13 -0.64 3.13
CA GLY A 61 -2.09 -0.01 2.33
C GLY A 61 -2.52 0.10 0.87
N GLY A 62 -2.04 1.13 0.17
CA GLY A 62 -2.25 1.26 -1.27
C GLY A 62 -1.28 0.38 -2.04
N ASP A 63 -1.68 -0.10 -3.21
CA ASP A 63 -0.79 -0.87 -4.07
C ASP A 63 0.33 -0.02 -4.65
N GLY A 64 1.46 -0.65 -4.95
CA GLY A 64 2.54 -0.04 -5.71
C GLY A 64 2.17 0.12 -7.18
N GLY A 65 2.64 1.20 -7.80
CA GLY A 65 2.46 1.43 -9.23
C GLY A 65 3.35 0.54 -10.09
N GLY A 66 2.88 0.21 -11.28
CA GLY A 66 3.64 -0.55 -12.28
C GLY A 66 4.77 0.27 -12.93
N ALA A 67 5.83 -0.43 -13.33
CA ALA A 67 6.93 0.15 -14.09
C ALA A 67 6.59 0.30 -15.59
N GLY A 68 7.44 1.03 -16.32
CA GLY A 68 7.49 0.97 -17.78
C GLY A 68 8.05 -0.37 -18.28
N TRP A 69 8.38 -0.45 -19.58
CA TRP A 69 9.08 -1.62 -20.12
C TRP A 69 10.44 -1.86 -19.45
N VAL A 70 11.13 -0.77 -19.12
CA VAL A 70 12.38 -0.79 -18.37
C VAL A 70 12.24 0.10 -17.13
N GLY A 71 12.35 -0.51 -15.96
CA GLY A 71 12.24 0.18 -14.67
C GLY A 71 11.78 -0.77 -13.57
N ASN A 72 11.87 -0.32 -12.32
CA ASN A 72 11.38 -1.09 -11.18
C ASN A 72 9.98 -0.62 -10.80
N ALA A 73 9.11 -1.53 -10.40
CA ALA A 73 7.79 -1.15 -9.93
C ALA A 73 7.84 -0.62 -8.50
N GLY A 74 6.77 0.05 -8.08
CA GLY A 74 6.64 0.57 -6.72
C GLY A 74 6.28 -0.53 -5.73
N ASN A 75 6.73 -0.41 -4.49
CA ASN A 75 6.30 -1.30 -3.41
C ASN A 75 4.87 -0.96 -2.98
N GLY A 76 4.14 -1.96 -2.47
CA GLY A 76 2.88 -1.75 -1.77
C GLY A 76 3.08 -1.02 -0.44
N GLY A 77 2.09 -0.25 -0.04
CA GLY A 77 2.04 0.44 1.24
C GLY A 77 1.70 -0.52 2.38
N ALA A 78 2.18 -0.24 3.59
CA ALA A 78 1.78 -1.02 4.77
C ALA A 78 0.31 -0.77 5.12
N GLY A 79 -0.37 -1.78 5.66
CA GLY A 79 -1.68 -1.62 6.28
C GLY A 79 -1.60 -0.85 7.60
N GLY A 80 -2.68 -0.16 7.95
CA GLY A 80 -2.78 0.57 9.22
C GLY A 80 -3.04 -0.35 10.42
N ASP A 81 -2.63 0.09 11.60
CA ASP A 81 -2.85 -0.63 12.86
C ASP A 81 -4.26 -0.41 13.42
N GLY A 82 -4.87 -1.45 13.98
CA GLY A 82 -6.24 -1.38 14.48
C GLY A 82 -6.68 -2.55 15.36
N TRP A 83 -8.00 -2.73 15.48
CA TRP A 83 -8.55 -3.96 16.06
C TRP A 83 -8.64 -5.04 14.98
N THR A 84 -9.30 -4.70 13.87
CA THR A 84 -9.13 -5.36 12.57
C THR A 84 -8.16 -4.50 11.77
N ASN A 85 -7.01 -5.07 11.44
CA ASN A 85 -5.94 -4.27 10.86
C ASN A 85 -6.08 -4.17 9.36
N GLY A 86 -5.42 -3.16 8.78
CA GLY A 86 -5.32 -3.03 7.35
C GLY A 86 -4.42 -4.10 6.77
N ASP A 87 -4.82 -4.66 5.63
CA ASP A 87 -3.92 -5.45 4.80
C ASP A 87 -2.85 -4.54 4.18
N GLY A 88 -1.67 -5.08 3.92
CA GLY A 88 -0.68 -4.41 3.09
C GLY A 88 -1.10 -4.38 1.63
N GLY A 89 -0.71 -3.33 0.90
CA GLY A 89 -0.95 -3.24 -0.54
C GLY A 89 -0.03 -4.17 -1.32
N ASP A 90 -0.43 -4.55 -2.52
CA ASP A 90 0.38 -5.37 -3.41
C ASP A 90 1.56 -4.55 -3.98
N GLY A 91 2.66 -5.22 -4.27
CA GLY A 91 3.76 -4.66 -5.03
C GLY A 91 3.39 -4.49 -6.51
N GLY A 92 3.89 -3.44 -7.16
CA GLY A 92 3.61 -3.19 -8.56
C GLY A 92 4.29 -4.19 -9.50
N ASP A 93 3.74 -4.31 -10.71
CA ASP A 93 4.27 -5.16 -11.77
C ASP A 93 5.33 -4.46 -12.63
N VAL A 94 6.22 -5.25 -13.22
CA VAL A 94 7.23 -4.80 -14.18
C VAL A 94 6.85 -5.15 -15.63
N GLY A 95 7.30 -4.33 -16.59
CA GLY A 95 7.13 -4.60 -18.01
C GLY A 95 8.02 -5.72 -18.54
N LEU A 96 9.25 -5.39 -18.98
CA LEU A 96 10.17 -6.36 -19.59
C LEU A 96 11.49 -6.50 -18.83
N PHE A 97 12.06 -5.39 -18.35
CA PHE A 97 13.32 -5.38 -17.62
C PHE A 97 13.20 -4.56 -16.33
N GLY A 98 13.48 -5.23 -15.20
CA GLY A 98 13.47 -4.64 -13.86
C GLY A 98 12.96 -5.64 -12.83
N ALA A 99 12.71 -5.14 -11.62
CA ALA A 99 12.05 -5.89 -10.55
C ALA A 99 10.66 -5.31 -10.29
N GLY A 100 9.70 -6.19 -9.97
CA GLY A 100 8.44 -5.83 -9.36
C GLY A 100 8.66 -5.30 -7.93
N GLY A 101 7.61 -4.69 -7.39
CA GLY A 101 7.63 -4.13 -6.05
C GLY A 101 7.48 -5.20 -4.98
N ASN A 102 7.95 -4.92 -3.77
CA ASN A 102 7.64 -5.74 -2.61
C ASN A 102 6.19 -5.51 -2.20
N GLY A 103 5.54 -6.55 -1.67
CA GLY A 103 4.26 -6.40 -0.99
C GLY A 103 4.40 -5.60 0.30
N GLY A 104 3.38 -4.83 0.65
CA GLY A 104 3.30 -4.11 1.91
C GLY A 104 3.03 -5.05 3.09
N ASN A 105 3.56 -4.74 4.28
CA ASN A 105 3.22 -5.53 5.47
C ASN A 105 1.79 -5.23 5.93
N GLY A 106 1.11 -6.24 6.49
CA GLY A 106 -0.16 -6.03 7.17
C GLY A 106 0.01 -5.28 8.50
N GLY A 107 -1.02 -4.54 8.91
CA GLY A 107 -1.02 -3.82 10.17
C GLY A 107 -1.09 -4.75 11.40
N THR A 108 -0.65 -4.24 12.54
CA THR A 108 -0.57 -4.93 13.85
C THR A 108 -1.79 -4.65 14.74
N GLY A 109 -2.18 -5.63 15.58
CA GLY A 109 -3.45 -5.58 16.33
C GLY A 109 -4.12 -6.94 16.55
N VAL A 110 -5.36 -6.93 17.08
CA VAL A 110 -6.06 -8.14 17.55
C VAL A 110 -6.28 -9.17 16.43
N THR A 111 -6.70 -8.69 15.25
CA THR A 111 -6.74 -9.49 14.03
C THR A 111 -5.69 -8.95 13.08
N ALA A 112 -4.61 -9.71 12.92
CA ALA A 112 -3.51 -9.42 12.01
C ALA A 112 -4.00 -9.05 10.60
N GLY A 113 -3.43 -7.98 10.04
CA GLY A 113 -3.58 -7.68 8.62
C GLY A 113 -2.74 -8.66 7.82
N THR A 114 -3.21 -9.02 6.63
CA THR A 114 -2.42 -9.84 5.71
C THR A 114 -1.37 -8.97 5.02
N GLY A 115 -0.19 -9.54 4.76
CA GLY A 115 0.80 -8.92 3.90
C GLY A 115 0.32 -8.94 2.44
N GLY A 116 0.59 -7.86 1.71
CA GLY A 116 0.33 -7.79 0.28
C GLY A 116 1.25 -8.73 -0.50
N THR A 117 0.85 -9.11 -1.70
CA THR A 117 1.66 -9.93 -2.60
C THR A 117 2.78 -9.11 -3.22
N GLY A 118 3.95 -9.71 -3.39
CA GLY A 118 5.06 -9.12 -4.13
C GLY A 118 4.88 -9.24 -5.64
N GLY A 119 5.37 -8.25 -6.39
CA GLY A 119 5.53 -8.34 -7.83
C GLY A 119 6.71 -9.23 -8.22
N LEU A 120 7.05 -9.28 -9.51
CA LEU A 120 8.14 -10.13 -10.02
C LEU A 120 9.49 -9.90 -9.29
N LEU A 121 10.02 -10.90 -8.59
CA LEU A 121 11.20 -10.83 -7.69
C LEU A 121 11.01 -9.99 -6.41
N GLY A 122 9.85 -9.34 -6.24
CA GLY A 122 9.45 -8.73 -4.99
C GLY A 122 9.00 -9.81 -4.00
N PRO A 123 9.50 -9.85 -2.77
CA PRO A 123 8.90 -10.67 -1.71
C PRO A 123 7.49 -10.17 -1.36
N ASP A 124 6.65 -11.11 -0.94
CA ASP A 124 5.40 -10.81 -0.26
C ASP A 124 5.65 -10.05 1.04
N GLY A 125 4.68 -9.24 1.42
CA GLY A 125 4.62 -8.59 2.71
C GLY A 125 4.41 -9.61 3.84
N ILE A 126 4.82 -9.22 5.03
CA ILE A 126 4.64 -10.04 6.22
C ILE A 126 3.28 -9.70 6.84
N ASN A 127 2.55 -10.73 7.27
CA ASN A 127 1.31 -10.53 8.05
C ASN A 127 1.63 -9.81 9.37
N GLY A 128 0.71 -8.96 9.81
CA GLY A 128 0.80 -8.32 11.12
C GLY A 128 0.82 -9.34 12.26
N THR A 129 1.35 -8.91 13.41
CA THR A 129 1.37 -9.69 14.66
C THR A 129 0.79 -8.89 15.80
#